data_AF-X1L7A3-F1
#
_entry.id   AF-X1L7A3-F1
#
_cell.length_a   1.000
_cell.length_b   1.000
_cell.length_c   1.000
_cell.angle_alpha   90.00
_cell.angle_beta   90.00
_cell.angle_gamma   90.00
#
_symmetry.space_group_name_H-M   'P 1'
#
loop_
_entity.id
_entity.type
_entity.pdbx_description
1 polymer ?
#
loop_
_entity_poly.entity_id
_entity_poly.type
_entity_poly.pdbx_seq_one_letter_code
_entity_poly.pdbx_strand_id
1 'polypeptide(L)'
;QICCDLLSNINSEDNLTIDYFKTILDAVHQNSFESYTPYSNIFNPTNKIAYFYYASQFYETVQLNITYELSLGTHEYLLCDLVSEEAHENGLKYHQDFITKANVVKGLIITGIVALIGCPIIGIFIFV
;
A
#
# COMPACT_ATOMS: atom_id res chain seq x y z
N GLN A 1 -0.10 -3.14 -17.30
CA GLN A 1 0.11 -2.17 -18.39
C GLN A 1 0.90 -0.95 -17.90
N ILE A 2 0.33 -0.13 -16.99
CA ILE A 2 0.92 1.15 -16.53
C ILE A 2 2.38 1.03 -16.06
N CYS A 3 2.72 0.03 -15.24
CA CYS A 3 4.09 -0.16 -14.76
C CYS A 3 5.08 -0.45 -15.89
N CYS A 4 4.71 -1.31 -16.85
CA CYS A 4 5.57 -1.63 -18.00
C CYS A 4 5.78 -0.39 -18.89
N ASP A 5 4.75 0.43 -19.05
CA ASP A 5 4.82 1.66 -19.85
C ASP A 5 5.75 2.69 -19.19
N LEU A 6 5.66 2.87 -17.86
CA LEU A 6 6.57 3.74 -17.11
C LEU A 6 8.01 3.23 -17.18
N LEU A 7 8.25 1.95 -16.88
CA LEU A 7 9.61 1.39 -16.93
C LEU A 7 10.25 1.50 -18.33
N SER A 8 9.44 1.44 -19.40
CA SER A 8 9.93 1.57 -20.78
C SER A 8 10.51 2.95 -21.12
N ASN A 9 10.17 3.98 -20.33
CA ASN A 9 10.70 5.33 -20.50
C ASN A 9 12.08 5.53 -19.85
N ILE A 10 12.57 4.54 -19.09
CA ILE A 10 13.93 4.54 -18.56
C ILE A 10 14.87 4.10 -19.68
N ASN A 11 15.44 5.07 -20.40
CA ASN A 11 16.34 4.81 -21.53
C ASN A 11 17.79 5.28 -21.26
N SER A 12 18.03 5.91 -20.12
CA SER A 12 19.34 6.39 -19.68
C SER A 12 19.43 6.43 -18.14
N GLU A 13 20.66 6.47 -17.62
CA GLU A 13 20.90 6.61 -16.17
C GLU A 13 20.35 7.92 -15.60
N ASP A 14 20.28 8.99 -16.41
CA ASP A 14 19.72 10.28 -16.02
C ASP A 14 18.21 10.20 -15.69
N ASN A 15 17.52 9.15 -16.15
CA ASN A 15 16.12 8.91 -15.81
C ASN A 15 15.94 8.21 -14.45
N LEU A 16 17.01 7.65 -13.86
CA LEU A 16 17.00 6.90 -12.60
C LEU A 16 16.98 7.83 -11.38
N THR A 17 16.07 8.80 -11.38
CA THR A 17 15.92 9.75 -10.28
C THR A 17 14.96 9.22 -9.21
N ILE A 18 15.16 9.67 -7.97
CA ILE A 18 14.27 9.33 -6.85
C ILE A 18 12.83 9.76 -7.15
N ASP A 19 12.64 10.94 -7.72
CA ASP A 19 11.31 11.45 -8.04
C ASP A 19 10.63 10.64 -9.16
N TYR A 20 11.39 10.16 -10.14
CA TYR A 20 10.82 9.27 -11.15
C TYR A 20 10.34 7.95 -10.53
N PHE A 21 11.15 7.33 -9.67
CA PHE A 21 10.73 6.13 -8.93
C PHE A 21 9.52 6.37 -8.03
N LYS A 22 9.37 7.55 -7.41
CA LYS A 22 8.14 7.91 -6.68
C LYS A 22 6.91 7.84 -7.58
N THR A 23 6.98 8.35 -8.82
CA THR A 23 5.83 8.28 -9.74
C THR A 23 5.45 6.85 -10.11
N ILE A 24 6.44 5.97 -10.27
CA ILE A 24 6.19 4.54 -10.49
C ILE A 24 5.50 3.93 -9.27
N LEU A 25 6.04 4.15 -8.07
CA LEU A 25 5.49 3.61 -6.82
C LEU A 25 4.07 4.14 -6.57
N ASP A 26 3.82 5.42 -6.86
CA ASP A 26 2.49 6.01 -6.80
C ASP A 26 1.52 5.40 -7.81
N ALA A 27 1.98 5.07 -9.02
CA ALA A 27 1.12 4.43 -10.01
C ALA A 27 0.76 2.97 -9.70
N VAL A 28 1.56 2.28 -8.87
CA VAL A 28 1.40 0.83 -8.61
C VAL A 28 0.97 0.51 -7.18
N HIS A 29 0.87 1.51 -6.31
CA HIS A 29 0.42 1.27 -4.94
C HIS A 29 -1.01 0.70 -4.92
N GLN A 30 -1.32 -0.05 -3.88
CA GLN A 30 -2.59 -0.72 -3.72
C GLN A 30 -3.37 -0.12 -2.55
N ASN A 31 -4.63 0.22 -2.82
CA ASN A 31 -5.66 0.47 -1.81
C ASN A 31 -7.02 0.01 -2.36
N SER A 32 -7.13 -1.31 -2.49
CA SER A 32 -8.35 -2.01 -2.90
C SER A 32 -8.92 -2.78 -1.71
N PHE A 33 -10.10 -3.37 -1.83
CA PHE A 33 -10.65 -4.21 -0.78
C PHE A 33 -9.85 -5.52 -0.54
N GLU A 34 -8.95 -5.89 -1.45
CA GLU A 34 -8.16 -7.13 -1.39
C GLU A 34 -6.73 -6.88 -0.93
N SER A 35 -6.16 -5.71 -1.24
CA SER A 35 -4.76 -5.43 -0.99
C SER A 35 -4.50 -3.97 -0.65
N TYR A 36 -3.46 -3.78 0.14
CA TYR A 36 -3.03 -2.52 0.73
C TYR A 36 -1.51 -2.44 0.73
N THR A 37 -0.95 -1.31 0.31
CA THR A 37 0.49 -1.05 0.37
C THR A 37 0.84 -0.30 1.67
N PRO A 38 1.42 -0.97 2.70
CA PRO A 38 1.69 -0.35 3.99
C PRO A 38 2.86 0.62 3.97
N TYR A 39 3.82 0.39 3.08
CA TYR A 39 4.95 1.26 2.86
C TYR A 39 5.53 1.03 1.47
N SER A 40 6.36 1.95 1.03
CA SER A 40 7.20 1.80 -0.17
C SER A 40 8.60 2.30 0.13
N ASN A 41 9.59 1.82 -0.63
CA ASN A 41 10.98 2.21 -0.41
C ASN A 41 11.77 2.27 -1.71
N ILE A 42 12.80 3.12 -1.71
CA ILE A 42 13.77 3.27 -2.80
C ILE A 42 15.16 3.19 -2.18
N PHE A 43 16.05 2.36 -2.72
CA PHE A 43 17.45 2.30 -2.30
C PHE A 43 18.33 2.99 -3.34
N ASN A 44 19.10 3.99 -2.91
CA ASN A 44 20.15 4.60 -3.72
C ASN A 44 21.52 4.12 -3.20
N PRO A 45 22.11 3.08 -3.80
CA PRO A 45 23.39 2.52 -3.35
C PRO A 45 24.57 3.47 -3.58
N THR A 46 24.51 4.32 -4.61
CA THR A 46 25.56 5.30 -4.93
C THR A 46 25.71 6.31 -3.80
N ASN A 47 24.59 6.84 -3.32
CA ASN A 47 24.57 7.82 -2.23
C ASN A 47 24.47 7.16 -0.85
N LYS A 48 24.26 5.84 -0.78
CA LYS A 48 24.06 5.06 0.45
C LYS A 48 22.88 5.56 1.27
N ILE A 49 21.78 5.94 0.60
CA ILE A 49 20.55 6.43 1.23
C ILE A 49 19.41 5.47 0.90
N ALA A 50 18.65 5.10 1.92
CA ALA A 50 17.38 4.42 1.79
C ALA A 50 16.24 5.43 2.03
N TYR A 51 15.28 5.49 1.11
CA TYR A 51 14.12 6.35 1.18
C TYR A 51 12.91 5.48 1.50
N PHE A 52 12.13 5.83 2.52
CA PHE A 52 10.91 5.13 2.90
C PHE A 52 9.72 6.09 2.86
N TYR A 53 8.57 5.55 2.44
CA TYR A 53 7.29 6.25 2.34
C TYR A 53 6.25 5.45 3.10
N TYR A 54 5.62 6.07 4.10
CA TYR A 54 4.63 5.43 4.93
C TYR A 54 3.25 5.47 4.27
N ALA A 55 2.56 4.33 4.17
CA ALA A 55 1.21 4.21 3.61
C ALA A 55 1.02 4.89 2.24
N SER A 56 2.02 4.75 1.35
CA SER A 56 2.01 5.34 -0.01
C SER A 56 1.90 6.86 -0.05
N GLN A 57 2.32 7.55 1.02
CA GLN A 57 2.34 9.01 1.10
C GLN A 57 3.66 9.56 0.56
N PHE A 58 3.74 9.75 -0.76
CA PHE A 58 4.99 10.16 -1.43
C PHE A 58 5.41 11.62 -1.22
N TYR A 59 4.58 12.43 -0.55
CA TYR A 59 4.90 13.81 -0.19
C TYR A 59 5.81 13.91 1.05
N GLU A 60 5.87 12.85 1.87
CA GLU A 60 6.73 12.78 3.05
C GLU A 60 7.71 11.61 2.91
N THR A 61 8.99 11.86 3.22
CA THR A 61 10.06 10.89 2.97
C THR A 61 10.94 10.74 4.20
N VAL A 62 11.06 9.50 4.68
CA VAL A 62 12.07 9.14 5.68
C VAL A 62 13.34 8.74 4.95
N GLN A 63 14.45 9.42 5.26
CA GLN A 63 15.76 9.14 4.66
C GLN A 63 16.69 8.56 5.70
N LEU A 64 17.19 7.35 5.47
CA LEU A 64 18.15 6.68 6.33
C LEU A 64 19.50 6.57 5.63
N ASN A 65 20.56 7.00 6.31
CA ASN A 65 21.92 6.80 5.82
C ASN A 65 22.35 5.37 6.15
N ILE A 66 22.48 4.53 5.13
CA ILE A 66 22.74 3.09 5.29
C ILE A 66 24.05 2.84 6.05
N THR A 67 25.08 3.67 5.85
CA THR A 67 26.37 3.51 6.55
C THR A 67 26.21 3.79 8.03
N TYR A 68 25.45 4.84 8.38
CA TYR A 68 25.15 5.19 9.76
C TYR A 68 24.30 4.10 10.43
N GLU A 69 23.20 3.67 9.81
CA GLU A 69 22.33 2.64 10.38
C GLU A 69 23.12 1.34 10.63
N LEU A 70 23.97 0.91 9.69
CA LEU A 70 24.81 -0.29 9.88
C LEU A 70 25.81 -0.15 11.03
N SER A 71 26.26 1.07 11.34
CA SER A 71 27.21 1.32 12.44
C SER A 71 26.58 1.21 13.83
N LEU A 72 25.25 1.34 13.92
CA LEU A 72 24.50 1.17 15.18
C LEU A 72 24.35 -0.30 15.58
N GLY A 73 24.69 -1.24 14.69
CA GLY A 73 24.42 -2.66 14.88
C GLY A 73 22.92 -2.97 14.75
N THR A 74 22.44 -3.97 15.49
CA THR A 74 21.02 -4.36 15.46
C THR A 74 20.15 -3.33 16.16
N HIS A 75 19.23 -2.75 15.42
CA HIS A 75 18.21 -1.82 15.92
C HIS A 75 16.96 -1.91 15.03
N GLU A 76 15.86 -1.38 15.51
CA GLU A 76 14.59 -1.35 14.80
C GLU A 76 13.88 -0.02 15.04
N TYR A 77 13.09 0.40 14.06
CA TYR A 77 12.19 1.53 14.17
C TYR A 77 10.82 1.11 13.67
N LEU A 78 9.78 1.63 14.30
CA LEU A 78 8.48 1.65 13.65
C LEU A 78 8.47 2.80 12.64
N LEU A 79 8.18 2.51 11.38
CA LEU A 79 8.20 3.54 10.33
C LEU A 79 7.24 4.70 10.62
N CYS A 80 6.11 4.42 11.29
CA CYS A 80 5.15 5.44 11.73
C CYS A 80 5.73 6.42 12.77
N ASP A 81 6.77 6.03 13.50
CA ASP A 81 7.41 6.89 14.51
C ASP A 81 8.47 7.81 13.87
N LEU A 82 8.84 7.56 12.61
CA LEU A 82 9.84 8.32 11.87
C LEU A 82 9.23 9.40 10.97
N VAL A 83 7.91 9.46 10.86
CA VAL A 83 7.17 10.45 10.08
C VAL A 83 6.51 11.49 10.99
N SER A 84 6.04 12.57 10.41
CA SER A 84 5.23 13.58 11.08
C SER A 84 3.94 12.98 11.62
N GLU A 85 3.38 13.61 12.66
CA GLU A 85 2.08 13.24 13.22
C GLU A 85 0.98 13.28 12.15
N GLU A 86 1.01 14.27 11.26
CA GLU A 86 0.06 14.39 10.13
C GLU A 86 0.16 13.18 9.18
N ALA A 87 1.37 12.78 8.77
CA ALA A 87 1.52 11.60 7.91
C ALA A 87 1.17 10.29 8.63
N HIS A 88 1.45 10.20 9.94
CA HIS A 88 1.02 9.06 10.73
C HIS A 88 -0.52 8.96 10.74
N GLU A 89 -1.22 10.03 11.09
CA GLU A 89 -2.69 10.08 11.11
C GLU A 89 -3.30 9.78 9.74
N ASN A 90 -2.75 10.37 8.67
CA ASN A 90 -3.17 10.11 7.31
C ASN A 90 -2.98 8.64 6.92
N GLY A 91 -1.88 8.01 7.34
CA GLY A 91 -1.62 6.60 7.08
C GLY A 91 -2.56 5.68 7.85
N LEU A 92 -2.91 6.01 9.09
CA LEU A 92 -3.94 5.31 9.87
C LEU A 92 -5.30 5.38 9.19
N LYS A 93 -5.71 6.57 8.75
CA LYS A 93 -6.95 6.77 8.00
C LYS A 93 -6.96 5.97 6.71
N TYR A 94 -5.84 5.95 6.00
CA TYR A 94 -5.67 5.18 4.77
C TYR A 94 -5.82 3.66 5.02
N HIS A 95 -5.28 3.15 6.12
CA HIS A 95 -5.48 1.76 6.53
C HIS A 95 -6.92 1.45 6.97
N GLN A 96 -7.58 2.37 7.67
CA GLN A 96 -8.99 2.23 8.07
C GLN A 96 -9.93 2.16 6.86
N ASP A 97 -9.67 2.96 5.83
CA ASP A 97 -10.41 2.93 4.56
C ASP A 97 -10.30 1.54 3.89
N PHE A 98 -9.10 0.96 3.86
CA PHE A 98 -8.88 -0.41 3.39
C PHE A 98 -9.73 -1.43 4.16
N ILE A 99 -9.67 -1.43 5.50
CA ILE A 99 -10.44 -2.36 6.35
C ILE A 99 -11.95 -2.20 6.07
N THR A 100 -12.41 -0.96 5.95
CA THR A 100 -13.82 -0.65 5.70
C THR A 100 -14.27 -1.22 4.35
N LYS A 101 -13.51 -0.99 3.27
CA LYS A 101 -13.78 -1.55 1.94
C LYS A 101 -13.81 -3.08 1.97
N ALA A 102 -12.83 -3.71 2.62
CA ALA A 102 -12.76 -5.17 2.76
C ALA A 102 -13.99 -5.74 3.48
N ASN A 103 -14.44 -5.09 4.56
CA ASN A 103 -15.60 -5.53 5.33
C ASN A 103 -16.91 -5.35 4.57
N VAL A 104 -17.08 -4.25 3.83
CA VAL A 104 -18.26 -4.02 2.97
C VAL A 104 -18.39 -5.14 1.93
N VAL A 105 -17.31 -5.46 1.22
CA VAL A 105 -17.32 -6.52 0.20
C VAL A 105 -17.60 -7.89 0.81
N LYS A 106 -16.97 -8.21 1.95
CA LYS A 106 -17.26 -9.46 2.69
C LYS A 106 -18.74 -9.55 3.09
N GLY A 107 -19.32 -8.47 3.60
CA GLY A 107 -20.75 -8.42 3.96
C GLY A 107 -21.67 -8.66 2.77
N LEU A 108 -21.38 -8.08 1.61
CA LEU A 108 -22.15 -8.28 0.39
C LEU A 108 -22.09 -9.73 -0.12
N ILE A 109 -20.91 -10.36 -0.09
CA ILE A 109 -20.74 -11.76 -0.48
C ILE A 109 -21.55 -12.69 0.44
N ILE A 110 -21.44 -12.50 1.76
CA ILE A 110 -22.18 -13.31 2.75
C ILE A 110 -23.69 -13.16 2.54
N THR A 111 -24.17 -11.92 2.42
CA THR A 111 -25.60 -11.63 2.24
C THR A 111 -26.14 -12.25 0.93
N GLY A 112 -25.37 -12.16 -0.16
CA GLY A 112 -25.72 -12.78 -1.43
C GLY A 112 -25.83 -14.31 -1.36
N ILE A 113 -24.88 -14.97 -0.69
CA ILE A 113 -24.90 -16.43 -0.48
C ILE A 113 -26.12 -16.83 0.37
N VAL A 114 -26.42 -16.11 1.45
CA VAL A 114 -27.59 -16.40 2.30
C VAL A 114 -28.89 -16.23 1.52
N ALA A 115 -29.03 -15.19 0.69
CA ALA A 115 -30.22 -15.00 -0.14
C ALA A 115 -30.41 -16.13 -1.16
N LEU A 116 -29.32 -16.61 -1.78
CA LEU A 116 -29.35 -17.72 -2.74
C LEU A 116 -29.74 -19.06 -2.10
N ILE A 117 -29.24 -19.36 -0.90
CA ILE A 117 -29.53 -20.62 -0.19
C ILE A 117 -30.88 -20.57 0.56
N GLY A 118 -31.28 -19.40 1.06
CA GLY A 118 -32.54 -19.21 1.78
C GLY A 118 -33.78 -19.18 0.90
N CYS A 119 -33.69 -18.67 -0.33
CA CYS A 119 -34.80 -18.63 -1.28
C CYS A 119 -35.42 -20.00 -1.65
N PRO A 120 -34.66 -21.08 -1.92
CA PRO A 120 -35.25 -22.36 -2.31
C PRO A 120 -36.00 -23.07 -1.18
N ILE A 121 -35.70 -22.80 0.10
CA ILE A 121 -36.39 -23.44 1.23
C ILE A 121 -37.83 -22.91 1.37
N ILE A 122 -38.05 -21.61 1.12
CA ILE A 122 -39.39 -21.01 1.18
C ILE A 122 -40.26 -21.46 -0.02
N GLY A 123 -39.65 -21.64 -1.20
CA GLY A 123 -40.36 -22.15 -2.39
C GLY A 123 -40.86 -23.60 -2.24
N ILE A 124 -40.14 -24.45 -1.51
CA ILE A 124 -40.55 -25.86 -1.28
C ILE A 124 -41.70 -25.95 -0.26
N PHE A 125 -41.78 -25.07 0.74
CA PHE A 125 -42.87 -25.08 1.72
C PHE A 125 -44.19 -24.47 1.21
N ILE A 126 -44.19 -23.76 0.08
CA ILE A 126 -45.42 -23.20 -0.52
C ILE A 126 -46.08 -24.19 -1.51
N PHE A 127 -45.37 -25.27 -1.89
CA PHE A 127 -45.83 -26.26 -2.88
C PHE A 127 -46.03 -27.69 -2.32
N VAL A 128 -46.01 -27.89 -1.00
CA VAL A 128 -46.38 -29.14 -0.31
C VAL A 128 -47.57 -28.89 0.59
#